data_AF-X0XQ32-F1
#
_entry.id   AF-X0XQ32-F1
#
_cell.length_a   1.000
_cell.length_b   1.000
_cell.length_c   1.000
_cell.angle_alpha   90.00
_cell.angle_beta   90.00
_cell.angle_gamma   90.00
#
_symmetry.space_group_name_H-M   'P 1'
#
loop_
_entity.id
_entity.type
_entity.pdbx_description
1 polymer ?
#
loop_
_entity_poly.entity_id
_entity_poly.type
_entity_poly.pdbx_seq_one_letter_code
_entity_poly.pdbx_strand_id
1 'polypeptide(L)'
;AYKQKTDIIKMFVDYATNQGSKSATMYYSNLARMENKALFFIEQKYKNLRDILTIKQLMQACTADDVIEKALIDGMNDGLPYADIFQLAKSRIAAFAQIIGKSQVHMIEDNSPNK
;
A
#
# COMPACT_ATOMS: atom_id res chain seq x y z
N ALA A 1 2.83 10.79 0.26
CA ALA A 1 2.63 9.91 -0.91
C ALA A 1 3.79 8.92 -1.02
N TYR A 2 3.60 7.74 -1.63
CA TYR A 2 4.59 6.72 -2.07
C TYR A 2 5.76 7.28 -2.92
N LYS A 3 6.35 8.40 -2.53
CA LYS A 3 7.48 9.06 -3.20
C LYS A 3 8.80 8.37 -2.84
N GLN A 4 8.85 7.63 -1.74
CA GLN A 4 9.87 6.62 -1.52
C GLN A 4 9.32 5.33 -2.13
N LYS A 5 9.66 5.11 -3.41
CA LYS A 5 9.60 3.76 -3.97
C LYS A 5 10.51 2.92 -3.09
N THR A 6 9.96 1.99 -2.33
CA THR A 6 10.81 1.12 -1.53
C THR A 6 11.55 0.19 -2.49
N ASP A 7 12.79 -0.14 -2.17
CA ASP A 7 13.65 -0.94 -3.04
C ASP A 7 12.99 -2.29 -3.37
N ILE A 8 12.16 -2.80 -2.46
CA ILE A 8 11.40 -4.05 -2.60
C ILE A 8 10.33 -3.96 -3.69
N ILE A 9 9.57 -2.86 -3.77
CA ILE A 9 8.58 -2.68 -4.84
C ILE A 9 9.30 -2.56 -6.19
N LYS A 10 10.47 -1.90 -6.23
CA LYS A 10 11.29 -1.86 -7.45
C LYS A 10 11.74 -3.26 -7.86
N MET A 11 12.26 -4.05 -6.93
CA MET A 11 12.65 -5.44 -7.19
C MET A 11 11.47 -6.26 -7.75
N PHE A 12 10.28 -6.10 -7.18
CA PHE A 12 9.08 -6.77 -7.67
C PHE A 12 8.67 -6.31 -9.08
N VAL A 13 8.79 -5.03 -9.39
CA VAL A 13 8.51 -4.51 -10.74
C VAL A 13 9.51 -5.07 -11.76
N ASP A 14 10.79 -5.13 -11.42
CA ASP A 14 11.82 -5.71 -12.28
C ASP A 14 11.56 -7.21 -12.47
N TYR A 15 11.21 -7.92 -11.40
CA TYR A 15 10.81 -9.32 -11.41
C TYR A 15 9.61 -9.59 -12.34
N ALA A 16 8.54 -8.80 -12.21
CA ALA A 16 7.36 -8.89 -13.05
C ALA A 16 7.68 -8.58 -14.53
N THR A 17 8.57 -7.61 -14.78
CA THR A 17 9.03 -7.27 -16.13
C THR A 17 9.77 -8.43 -16.76
N ASN A 18 10.67 -9.08 -16.02
CA ASN A 18 11.44 -10.24 -16.47
C ASN A 18 10.54 -11.47 -16.76
N GLN A 19 9.40 -11.60 -16.06
CA GLN A 19 8.37 -12.59 -16.36
C GLN A 19 7.42 -12.19 -17.53
N GLY A 20 7.67 -11.05 -18.20
CA GLY A 20 6.92 -10.63 -19.39
C GLY A 20 5.72 -9.70 -19.12
N SER A 21 5.61 -9.12 -17.93
CA SER A 21 4.55 -8.13 -17.66
C SER A 21 4.74 -6.86 -18.49
N LYS A 22 3.71 -6.49 -19.28
CA LYS A 22 3.72 -5.27 -20.11
C LYS A 22 3.41 -3.99 -19.34
N SER A 23 2.95 -4.12 -18.10
CA SER A 23 2.49 -2.99 -17.27
C SER A 23 3.03 -3.07 -15.84
N ALA A 24 4.20 -3.70 -15.64
CA ALA A 24 4.82 -3.89 -14.33
C ALA A 24 4.93 -2.58 -13.52
N THR A 25 5.24 -1.46 -14.17
CA THR A 25 5.33 -0.13 -13.53
C THR A 25 4.01 0.33 -12.89
N MET A 26 2.86 -0.24 -13.28
CA MET A 26 1.58 0.05 -12.64
C MET A 26 1.50 -0.49 -11.21
N TYR A 27 2.33 -1.47 -10.83
CA TYR A 27 2.31 -2.06 -9.48
C TYR A 27 2.60 -1.05 -8.36
N TYR A 28 3.41 -0.02 -8.59
CA TYR A 28 3.59 1.07 -7.62
C TYR A 28 2.25 1.69 -7.22
N SER A 29 1.41 2.02 -8.22
CA SER A 29 0.12 2.66 -7.98
C SER A 29 -0.96 1.68 -7.52
N ASN A 30 -0.90 0.44 -8.01
CA ASN A 30 -1.90 -0.58 -7.69
C ASN A 30 -1.76 -1.09 -6.25
N LEU A 31 -0.53 -1.27 -5.76
CA LEU A 31 -0.26 -1.63 -4.37
C LEU A 31 -0.75 -0.52 -3.43
N ALA A 32 -0.38 0.74 -3.70
CA ALA A 32 -0.85 1.89 -2.94
C ALA A 32 -2.38 2.01 -2.92
N ARG A 33 -3.05 1.81 -4.07
CA ARG A 33 -4.51 1.86 -4.14
C ARG A 33 -5.15 0.72 -3.34
N MET A 34 -4.57 -0.47 -3.44
CA MET A 34 -5.04 -1.66 -2.73
C MET A 34 -4.91 -1.51 -1.22
N GLU A 35 -3.75 -1.07 -0.73
CA GLU A 35 -3.48 -0.78 0.68
C GLU A 35 -4.49 0.23 1.23
N ASN A 36 -4.62 1.40 0.57
CA ASN A 36 -5.53 2.44 1.03
C ASN A 36 -6.99 1.98 1.06
N LYS A 37 -7.43 1.19 0.06
CA LYS A 37 -8.79 0.63 0.03
C LYS A 37 -9.01 -0.42 1.12
N ALA A 38 -7.96 -1.15 1.51
CA ALA A 38 -8.02 -2.13 2.58
C ALA A 38 -8.14 -1.44 3.95
N LEU A 39 -7.34 -0.40 4.19
CA LEU A 39 -7.23 0.23 5.51
C LEU A 39 -8.28 1.30 5.79
N PHE A 40 -8.73 2.03 4.77
CA PHE A 40 -9.44 3.29 4.99
C PHE A 40 -10.81 3.34 4.33
N PHE A 41 -11.75 3.96 5.03
CA PHE A 41 -12.95 4.54 4.41
C PHE A 41 -12.63 5.98 4.02
N ILE A 42 -12.56 6.23 2.72
CA ILE A 42 -12.17 7.52 2.15
C ILE A 42 -13.43 8.15 1.54
N GLU A 43 -13.95 9.20 2.17
CA GLU A 43 -15.21 9.85 1.79
C GLU A 43 -15.05 10.79 0.58
N GLN A 44 -13.85 11.36 0.40
CA GLN A 44 -13.55 12.29 -0.68
C GLN A 44 -12.15 12.08 -1.23
N LYS A 45 -11.91 12.57 -2.45
CA LYS A 45 -10.59 12.43 -3.09
C LYS A 45 -9.60 13.44 -2.51
N TYR A 46 -8.52 12.94 -1.91
CA TYR A 46 -7.41 13.76 -1.44
C TYR A 46 -6.23 13.73 -2.42
N LYS A 47 -5.56 14.86 -2.62
CA LYS A 47 -4.35 14.95 -3.46
C LYS A 47 -3.21 14.09 -2.90
N ASN A 48 -3.04 14.11 -1.58
CA ASN A 48 -2.09 13.27 -0.87
C ASN A 48 -2.72 12.80 0.44
N LEU A 49 -3.22 11.56 0.44
CA LEU A 49 -3.92 10.98 1.59
C LEU A 49 -3.07 11.03 2.86
N ARG A 50 -1.76 10.79 2.76
CA ARG A 50 -0.86 10.74 3.93
C ARG A 50 -0.79 12.08 4.70
N ASP A 51 -1.06 13.22 4.05
CA ASP A 51 -0.97 14.54 4.68
C ASP A 51 -2.15 14.84 5.62
N ILE A 52 -3.21 14.05 5.53
CA ILE A 52 -4.43 14.21 6.34
C ILE A 52 -4.69 13.04 7.30
N LEU A 53 -3.78 12.05 7.33
CA LEU A 53 -3.91 10.91 8.23
C LEU A 53 -3.44 11.32 9.63
N THR A 54 -4.18 10.89 10.65
CA THR A 54 -3.73 10.95 12.05
C THR A 54 -2.48 10.09 12.24
N ILE A 55 -1.73 10.33 13.32
CA ILE A 55 -0.55 9.51 13.67
C ILE A 55 -0.91 8.01 13.74
N LYS A 56 -2.07 7.67 14.32
CA LYS A 56 -2.55 6.28 14.37
C LYS A 56 -2.74 5.67 12.98
N GLN A 57 -3.33 6.42 12.05
CA GLN A 57 -3.56 5.96 10.68
C GLN A 57 -2.26 5.88 9.86
N LEU A 58 -1.31 6.78 10.12
CA LEU A 58 0.04 6.69 9.56
C LEU A 58 0.76 5.42 10.02
N MET A 59 0.68 5.08 11.31
CA MET A 59 1.25 3.83 11.82
C MET A 59 0.58 2.60 11.19
N GLN A 60 -0.75 2.58 11.06
CA GLN A 60 -1.46 1.49 10.36
C GLN A 60 -0.99 1.31 8.92
N ALA A 61 -0.75 2.41 8.22
CA ALA A 61 -0.22 2.42 6.87
C ALA A 61 1.23 1.88 6.79
N CYS A 62 2.12 2.31 7.69
CA CYS A 62 3.49 1.80 7.71
C CYS A 62 3.53 0.28 7.94
N THR A 63 2.73 -0.23 8.89
CA THR A 63 2.65 -1.68 9.12
C THR A 63 2.05 -2.43 7.92
N ALA A 64 1.11 -1.81 7.21
CA ALA A 64 0.58 -2.37 5.97
C ALA A 64 1.60 -2.42 4.84
N ASP A 65 2.46 -1.40 4.73
CA ASP A 65 3.58 -1.39 3.79
C ASP A 65 4.52 -2.57 4.09
N ASP A 66 4.88 -2.82 5.37
CA ASP A 66 5.69 -3.98 5.79
C ASP A 66 5.04 -5.33 5.40
N VAL A 67 3.72 -5.46 5.58
CA VAL A 67 2.96 -6.67 5.22
C VAL A 67 3.02 -6.93 3.71
N ILE A 68 2.87 -5.89 2.91
CA ILE A 68 2.96 -5.96 1.45
C ILE A 68 4.38 -6.36 1.05
N GLU A 69 5.39 -5.67 1.55
CA GLU A 69 6.79 -5.94 1.25
C GLU A 69 7.19 -7.38 1.57
N LYS A 70 6.76 -7.89 2.72
CA LYS A 70 6.99 -9.28 3.10
C LYS A 70 6.31 -10.26 2.13
N ALA A 71 5.08 -9.98 1.68
CA ALA A 71 4.43 -10.79 0.64
C ALA A 71 5.18 -10.78 -0.69
N LEU A 72 5.70 -9.62 -1.11
CA LEU A 72 6.48 -9.51 -2.34
C LEU A 72 7.77 -10.32 -2.25
N ILE A 73 8.52 -10.18 -1.15
CA ILE A 73 9.76 -10.92 -0.92
C ILE A 73 9.50 -12.43 -0.90
N ASP A 74 8.54 -12.88 -0.08
CA ASP A 74 8.23 -14.31 0.04
C ASP A 74 7.84 -14.89 -1.32
N GLY A 75 6.94 -14.22 -2.04
CA GLY A 75 6.49 -14.69 -3.34
C GLY A 75 7.59 -14.72 -4.40
N MET A 76 8.51 -13.75 -4.40
CA MET A 76 9.67 -13.77 -5.30
C MET A 76 10.66 -14.88 -4.95
N ASN A 77 10.92 -15.11 -3.66
CA ASN A 77 11.80 -16.18 -3.18
C ASN A 77 11.24 -17.57 -3.52
N ASP A 78 9.91 -17.73 -3.43
CA ASP A 78 9.20 -18.95 -3.79
C ASP A 78 9.05 -19.13 -5.32
N GLY A 79 9.53 -18.18 -6.12
CA GLY A 79 9.49 -18.25 -7.58
C GLY A 79 8.08 -18.13 -8.17
N LEU A 80 7.14 -17.53 -7.44
CA LEU A 80 5.74 -17.44 -7.86
C LEU A 80 5.57 -16.53 -9.09
N PRO A 81 4.54 -16.79 -9.93
CA PRO A 81 4.15 -15.84 -10.96
C PRO A 81 3.82 -14.46 -10.37
N TYR A 82 4.27 -13.38 -11.01
CA TYR A 82 4.11 -12.01 -10.49
C TYR A 82 2.63 -11.65 -10.21
N ALA A 83 1.70 -12.20 -10.98
CA ALA A 83 0.27 -12.00 -10.78
C ALA A 83 -0.21 -12.62 -9.46
N ASP A 84 0.32 -13.80 -9.11
CA ASP A 84 0.00 -14.52 -7.88
C ASP A 84 0.62 -13.84 -6.66
N ILE A 85 1.83 -13.30 -6.78
CA ILE A 85 2.46 -12.48 -5.74
C ILE A 85 1.60 -11.25 -5.42
N PHE A 86 1.04 -10.60 -6.43
CA PHE A 86 0.12 -9.49 -6.21
C PHE A 86 -1.17 -9.93 -5.50
N GLN A 87 -1.72 -11.10 -5.83
CA GLN A 87 -2.87 -11.64 -5.09
C GLN A 87 -2.50 -12.03 -3.65
N LEU A 88 -1.29 -12.53 -3.42
CA LEU A 88 -0.78 -12.83 -2.07
C LEU A 88 -0.70 -11.56 -1.23
N ALA A 89 -0.11 -10.49 -1.76
CA ALA A 89 -0.06 -9.19 -1.08
C ALA A 89 -1.47 -8.67 -0.77
N LYS A 90 -2.40 -8.80 -1.73
CA LYS A 90 -3.82 -8.44 -1.55
C LYS A 90 -4.51 -9.24 -0.45
N SER A 91 -4.25 -10.54 -0.38
CA SER A 91 -4.81 -11.43 0.64
C SER A 91 -4.28 -11.07 2.03
N ARG A 92 -2.95 -10.88 2.17
CA ARG A 92 -2.33 -10.54 3.45
C ARG A 92 -2.78 -9.18 3.97
N ILE A 93 -2.89 -8.17 3.11
CA ILE A 93 -3.38 -6.86 3.56
C ILE A 93 -4.86 -6.90 3.96
N ALA A 94 -5.67 -7.72 3.29
CA ALA A 94 -7.07 -7.90 3.67
C ALA A 94 -7.19 -8.58 5.04
N ALA A 95 -6.39 -9.62 5.30
CA ALA A 95 -6.33 -10.27 6.61
C ALA A 95 -5.85 -9.31 7.71
N PHE A 96 -4.81 -8.51 7.44
CA PHE A 96 -4.36 -7.47 8.35
C PHE A 96 -5.47 -6.47 8.67
N ALA A 97 -6.16 -5.94 7.65
CA ALA A 97 -7.26 -4.99 7.82
C ALA A 97 -8.46 -5.58 8.59
N GLN A 98 -8.72 -6.90 8.48
CA GLN A 98 -9.74 -7.57 9.28
C GLN A 98 -9.40 -7.59 10.77
N ILE A 99 -8.12 -7.70 11.12
CA ILE A 99 -7.65 -7.73 12.51
C ILE A 99 -7.71 -6.33 13.13
N ILE A 100 -7.19 -5.31 12.43
CA ILE A 100 -7.07 -3.95 13.00
C ILE A 100 -8.33 -3.09 12.79
N GLY A 101 -9.25 -3.54 11.92
CA GLY A 101 -10.40 -2.77 11.47
C GLY A 101 -10.02 -1.68 10.46
N LYS A 102 -11.03 -1.23 9.70
CA LYS A 102 -10.88 -0.08 8.81
C LYS A 102 -11.05 1.23 9.58
N SER A 103 -10.24 2.21 9.25
CA SER A 103 -10.28 3.55 9.84
C SER A 103 -11.03 4.53 8.95
N GLN A 104 -11.95 5.31 9.50
CA GLN A 104 -12.54 6.45 8.79
C GLN A 104 -11.52 7.58 8.65
N VAL A 105 -11.40 8.12 7.44
CA VAL A 105 -10.51 9.25 7.17
C VAL A 105 -11.36 10.51 7.01
N HIS A 106 -11.20 11.42 7.96
CA HIS A 106 -11.78 12.76 7.92
C HIS A 106 -10.66 13.78 7.71
N MET A 107 -11.00 14.96 7.17
CA MET A 107 -10.05 16.06 7.18
C MET A 107 -9.72 16.39 8.63
N ILE A 108 -8.43 16.43 8.96
CA ILE A 108 -7.98 17.06 10.19
C ILE A 108 -8.32 18.54 10.02
N GLU A 109 -9.24 19.07 10.83
CA GLU A 109 -9.43 20.52 10.92
C GLU A 109 -8.07 21.14 11.24
N ASP A 110 -7.63 22.08 10.41
CA ASP A 110 -6.36 22.76 10.59
C ASP A 110 -6.45 23.62 11.86
N ASN A 111 -6.06 23.02 13.00
CA ASN A 111 -5.94 23.70 14.29
C ASN A 111 -4.63 24.52 14.38
N SER A 112 -4.00 24.85 13.24
CA SER A 112 -2.92 25.81 13.24
C SER A 112 -3.46 27.15 13.77
N PRO A 113 -2.90 27.72 14.85
CA PRO A 113 -3.26 29.07 15.25
C PRO A 113 -2.99 29.99 14.06
N ASN A 114 -4.01 30.78 13.67
CA ASN A 114 -3.90 31.80 12.61
C ASN A 114 -2.54 32.51 12.74
N LYS A 115 -1.68 32.36 11.72
CA LYS A 115 -0.49 33.20 11.54
C LYS A 115 -0.86 34.40 10.70
#